data_AF-A0A2D5QMY0-F1
#
_entry.id   AF-A0A2D5QMY0-F1
#
_cell.length_a   1.000
_cell.length_b   1.000
_cell.length_c   1.000
_cell.angle_alpha   90.00
_cell.angle_beta   90.00
_cell.angle_gamma   90.00
#
_symmetry.space_group_name_H-M   'P 1'
#
loop_
_entity.id
_entity.type
_entity.pdbx_description
1 polymer ?
#
loop_
_entity_poly.entity_id
_entity_poly.type
_entity_poly.pdbx_seq_one_letter_code
_entity_poly.pdbx_strand_id
1 'polypeptide(L)'
;MSKIKYYTILSLFFIIACEPQDSNKLNAREQNTPIFESDDELNSDISQDMNAPRAGYNMSETDAQNSSGVEQTEMDMDIISANDATTDLDEDMMIGEPQGNLLLNPGFEDGAAAWGIWGGASRVESEAYEGQWALKATNGNGAEQQVRGLRPGATYRLSGWGRSLSDEPMLIGIKEYGGEQITVTFTDTEYTNDSLSFTMGATNSEAVVFTYKHRDEQPGYADALDLSLESEPSPPADPLADLELVWSDEFTGSGPLDSEKWGFEEGFKRNEEVQWYQPENAFREDGFLVIEGRREDRPNPSYSEGSTDWRTQRENIEYSSASVITKDHFDWKYGRLEVRAKVTNYTGTWPAIWTLGVECEWPSNGEVDVMENYGGDILANFAWGTNRRWNAQWDSSHHPVSARDEAWVNEFHLWVLDWTEDRMTISLDDEVLNSIDLNTVSNGSSNCAGQNPFRQNHYLLLNLALGGAGGSVSQLAFPTRYLVDYVRIYQVHSDSK
;
A
#
# COMPACT_ATOMS: atom_id res chain seq x y z
N MET A 1 74.76 7.81 6.39
CA MET A 1 73.46 7.12 6.52
C MET A 1 73.44 5.88 5.62
N SER A 2 72.42 5.02 5.72
CA SER A 2 72.28 3.72 5.00
C SER A 2 72.28 3.91 3.45
N LYS A 3 72.73 3.03 2.53
CA LYS A 3 72.69 1.54 2.35
C LYS A 3 71.25 0.98 2.12
N ILE A 4 70.93 0.09 1.16
CA ILE A 4 71.65 -0.53 0.01
C ILE A 4 70.65 -1.21 -1.01
N LYS A 5 70.94 -1.24 -2.32
CA LYS A 5 70.58 -2.18 -3.48
C LYS A 5 69.20 -2.93 -3.54
N TYR A 6 68.42 -2.90 -4.64
CA TYR A 6 68.44 -3.73 -5.91
C TYR A 6 68.31 -5.27 -5.70
N TYR A 7 67.55 -6.13 -6.44
CA TYR A 7 66.77 -6.16 -7.73
C TYR A 7 65.50 -7.07 -7.59
N THR A 8 64.47 -7.29 -8.47
CA THR A 8 64.08 -7.01 -9.89
C THR A 8 64.16 -8.20 -10.90
N ILE A 9 63.00 -8.75 -11.40
CA ILE A 9 62.73 -9.62 -12.61
C ILE A 9 61.24 -10.12 -12.59
N LEU A 10 60.35 -9.80 -13.56
CA LEU A 10 60.00 -10.43 -14.88
C LEU A 10 59.15 -11.74 -14.77
N SER A 11 57.83 -11.80 -15.11
CA SER A 11 57.09 -11.66 -16.40
C SER A 11 57.05 -12.91 -17.31
N LEU A 12 55.85 -13.35 -17.74
CA LEU A 12 55.52 -13.71 -19.14
C LEU A 12 54.00 -13.93 -19.39
N PHE A 13 53.58 -13.83 -20.65
CA PHE A 13 52.27 -14.21 -21.25
C PHE A 13 52.57 -14.96 -22.57
N PHE A 14 51.68 -15.86 -23.04
CA PHE A 14 51.11 -15.90 -24.43
C PHE A 14 50.36 -17.22 -24.80
N ILE A 15 49.06 -17.09 -25.13
CA ILE A 15 48.27 -17.58 -26.30
C ILE A 15 48.65 -18.92 -27.03
N ILE A 16 47.64 -19.79 -27.36
CA ILE A 16 47.25 -20.29 -28.73
C ILE A 16 46.25 -21.49 -28.77
N ALA A 17 45.04 -21.22 -29.29
CA ALA A 17 44.16 -21.97 -30.24
C ALA A 17 43.45 -23.34 -29.99
N CYS A 18 42.31 -23.45 -30.70
CA CYS A 18 41.61 -24.61 -31.32
C CYS A 18 40.46 -25.38 -30.62
N GLU A 19 39.34 -25.37 -31.35
CA GLU A 19 38.16 -26.26 -31.39
C GLU A 19 38.46 -27.62 -32.11
N PRO A 20 37.50 -28.56 -32.35
CA PRO A 20 36.33 -29.02 -31.55
C PRO A 20 36.14 -30.58 -31.52
N GLN A 21 34.99 -31.02 -30.98
CA GLN A 21 34.22 -32.26 -31.28
C GLN A 21 34.54 -33.63 -30.59
N ASP A 22 33.41 -34.26 -30.21
CA ASP A 22 33.03 -35.69 -30.32
C ASP A 22 33.54 -36.80 -29.37
N SER A 23 32.60 -37.19 -28.48
CA SER A 23 31.93 -38.50 -28.47
C SER A 23 32.24 -39.55 -27.37
N ASN A 24 31.21 -39.89 -26.60
CA ASN A 24 30.74 -41.26 -26.29
C ASN A 24 31.77 -42.37 -25.95
N LYS A 25 31.93 -42.73 -24.65
CA LYS A 25 31.23 -43.90 -24.03
C LYS A 25 31.70 -44.37 -22.63
N LEU A 26 30.71 -44.89 -21.88
CA LEU A 26 30.72 -46.02 -20.93
C LEU A 26 31.46 -45.95 -19.56
N ASN A 27 30.61 -46.03 -18.53
CA ASN A 27 30.67 -46.92 -17.37
C ASN A 27 31.72 -46.72 -16.24
N ALA A 28 31.18 -46.14 -15.15
CA ALA A 28 31.10 -46.76 -13.82
C ALA A 28 32.39 -47.06 -13.03
N ARG A 29 32.54 -46.30 -11.93
CA ARG A 29 32.96 -46.89 -10.65
C ARG A 29 32.26 -46.21 -9.47
N GLU A 30 32.06 -46.97 -8.42
CA GLU A 30 31.12 -46.73 -7.32
C GLU A 30 31.66 -45.81 -6.20
N GLN A 31 30.75 -45.44 -5.28
CA GLN A 31 30.97 -44.99 -3.89
C GLN A 31 31.54 -43.57 -3.66
N ASN A 32 30.63 -42.61 -3.49
CA ASN A 32 30.14 -42.28 -2.14
C ASN A 32 28.89 -41.38 -2.21
N THR A 33 27.76 -41.86 -1.68
CA THR A 33 26.59 -41.03 -1.37
C THR A 33 26.74 -40.41 0.02
N PRO A 34 26.61 -39.08 0.18
CA PRO A 34 26.07 -38.53 1.40
C PRO A 34 24.59 -38.92 1.47
N ILE A 35 24.18 -39.57 2.55
CA ILE A 35 22.77 -39.59 2.93
C ILE A 35 22.54 -38.23 3.58
N PHE A 36 21.73 -37.39 2.95
CA PHE A 36 21.06 -36.31 3.67
C PHE A 36 19.80 -36.89 4.26
N GLU A 37 19.67 -36.78 5.58
CA GLU A 37 18.44 -37.09 6.30
C GLU A 37 17.41 -36.00 5.97
N SER A 38 16.12 -36.32 6.10
CA SER A 38 15.02 -35.37 5.84
C SER A 38 14.94 -34.35 6.98
N ASP A 39 14.95 -33.06 6.64
CA ASP A 39 14.83 -31.93 7.58
C ASP A 39 13.39 -31.77 8.14
N ASP A 40 12.80 -32.85 8.67
CA ASP A 40 11.49 -32.87 9.35
C ASP A 40 11.59 -32.47 10.84
N GLU A 41 12.79 -32.34 11.41
CA GLU A 41 13.01 -31.97 12.83
C GLU A 41 13.21 -30.45 13.05
N LEU A 42 12.54 -29.58 12.27
CA LEU A 42 12.60 -28.11 12.46
C LEU A 42 11.22 -27.42 12.57
N ASN A 43 10.32 -27.98 13.39
CA ASN A 43 9.21 -27.19 13.95
C ASN A 43 8.73 -27.63 15.36
N SER A 44 9.50 -28.48 16.03
CA SER A 44 9.12 -29.14 17.29
C SER A 44 9.48 -28.33 18.56
N ASP A 45 9.16 -27.04 18.61
CA ASP A 45 9.08 -26.33 19.91
C ASP A 45 8.21 -25.05 19.94
N ILE A 46 7.17 -24.94 19.09
CA ILE A 46 6.16 -23.88 19.23
C ILE A 46 5.14 -24.29 20.30
N SER A 47 5.54 -24.20 21.58
CA SER A 47 4.67 -24.43 22.74
C SER A 47 5.05 -23.59 23.97
N GLN A 48 5.16 -22.26 23.83
CA GLN A 48 5.20 -21.36 24.98
C GLN A 48 4.73 -19.92 24.68
N ASP A 49 3.76 -19.46 25.48
CA ASP A 49 3.49 -18.03 25.76
C ASP A 49 2.88 -17.17 24.62
N MET A 50 2.08 -17.78 23.74
CA MET A 50 1.19 -17.07 22.80
C MET A 50 -0.01 -16.42 23.52
N ASN A 51 0.23 -15.30 24.23
CA ASN A 51 -0.82 -14.48 24.84
C ASN A 51 -1.40 -13.46 23.85
N ALA A 52 -2.19 -13.93 22.87
CA ALA A 52 -3.17 -13.08 22.19
C ALA A 52 -4.26 -12.63 23.20
N PRO A 53 -4.83 -11.42 23.07
CA PRO A 53 -5.73 -10.85 24.07
C PRO A 53 -7.06 -11.64 24.16
N ARG A 54 -7.29 -12.30 25.30
CA ARG A 54 -8.55 -13.01 25.57
C ARG A 54 -9.74 -12.03 25.68
N ALA A 55 -10.55 -11.96 24.63
CA ALA A 55 -11.86 -11.30 24.67
C ALA A 55 -12.80 -12.00 25.68
N GLY A 56 -13.11 -11.35 26.79
CA GLY A 56 -13.88 -11.93 27.90
C GLY A 56 -15.39 -11.85 27.70
N TYR A 57 -15.98 -12.80 26.96
CA TYR A 57 -17.44 -12.92 26.84
C TYR A 57 -18.08 -13.52 28.11
N ASN A 58 -18.65 -12.65 28.95
CA ASN A 58 -19.59 -13.05 30.00
C ASN A 58 -21.02 -13.09 29.43
N MET A 59 -21.51 -14.27 29.04
CA MET A 59 -22.95 -14.50 28.93
C MET A 59 -23.50 -14.98 30.27
N SER A 60 -24.39 -14.18 30.87
CA SER A 60 -25.13 -14.57 32.08
C SER A 60 -26.58 -14.92 31.71
N GLU A 61 -26.93 -16.20 31.77
CA GLU A 61 -28.32 -16.62 31.79
C GLU A 61 -29.00 -16.18 33.10
N THR A 62 -30.22 -15.66 33.06
CA THR A 62 -31.21 -15.87 34.14
C THR A 62 -32.65 -15.56 33.72
N ASP A 63 -33.44 -16.63 33.61
CA ASP A 63 -34.86 -16.78 33.93
C ASP A 63 -35.91 -15.69 33.68
N ALA A 64 -36.99 -16.14 33.02
CA ALA A 64 -38.25 -15.43 32.85
C ALA A 64 -39.09 -15.33 34.14
N GLN A 65 -39.95 -14.30 34.23
CA GLN A 65 -41.41 -14.47 34.28
C GLN A 65 -42.19 -13.15 34.42
N ASN A 66 -43.42 -13.14 33.89
CA ASN A 66 -44.54 -12.22 34.20
C ASN A 66 -44.39 -10.73 33.81
N SER A 67 -45.47 -10.01 33.49
CA SER A 67 -46.89 -10.40 33.29
C SER A 67 -47.69 -9.35 32.50
N SER A 68 -48.80 -9.78 31.91
CA SER A 68 -50.04 -9.00 31.64
C SER A 68 -49.93 -7.63 30.94
N GLY A 69 -50.33 -7.58 29.67
CA GLY A 69 -50.41 -6.35 28.87
C GLY A 69 -51.61 -5.44 29.14
N VAL A 70 -52.04 -4.69 28.11
CA VAL A 70 -53.41 -4.17 27.90
C VAL A 70 -53.53 -3.56 26.49
N GLU A 71 -54.64 -3.88 25.82
CA GLU A 71 -55.36 -3.22 24.71
C GLU A 71 -54.65 -2.68 23.45
N GLN A 72 -55.27 -2.98 22.30
CA GLN A 72 -55.07 -2.32 21.01
C GLN A 72 -55.66 -0.89 21.04
N THR A 73 -55.20 -0.02 20.13
CA THR A 73 -56.11 0.99 19.55
C THR A 73 -55.71 1.26 18.11
N GLU A 74 -56.52 0.81 17.15
CA GLU A 74 -56.42 1.20 15.75
C GLU A 74 -57.04 2.59 15.57
N MET A 75 -56.49 3.39 14.64
CA MET A 75 -57.19 4.53 14.05
C MET A 75 -56.60 4.82 12.67
N ASP A 76 -57.35 4.48 11.63
CA ASP A 76 -57.09 4.94 10.26
C ASP A 76 -57.24 6.47 10.17
N MET A 77 -56.58 7.09 9.18
CA MET A 77 -57.23 7.77 8.03
C MET A 77 -56.26 8.62 7.20
N ASP A 78 -56.40 8.49 5.87
CA ASP A 78 -56.14 9.46 4.80
C ASP A 78 -54.83 10.26 4.71
N ILE A 79 -53.91 9.71 3.91
CA ILE A 79 -53.46 10.27 2.61
C ILE A 79 -53.49 11.81 2.48
N ILE A 80 -52.29 12.41 2.40
CA ILE A 80 -52.03 13.59 1.58
C ILE A 80 -50.79 13.32 0.71
N SER A 81 -50.89 13.54 -0.60
CA SER A 81 -49.77 13.44 -1.52
C SER A 81 -48.91 14.71 -1.49
N ALA A 82 -47.61 14.56 -1.28
CA ALA A 82 -46.60 15.58 -1.59
C ALA A 82 -45.53 14.95 -2.49
N ASN A 83 -45.09 15.69 -3.51
CA ASN A 83 -44.04 15.25 -4.42
C ASN A 83 -42.65 15.55 -3.84
N ASP A 84 -41.67 14.72 -4.23
CA ASP A 84 -40.39 15.16 -4.80
C ASP A 84 -39.61 16.27 -4.06
N ALA A 85 -38.70 15.84 -3.16
CA ALA A 85 -37.32 16.31 -3.11
C ALA A 85 -36.52 15.47 -2.09
N THR A 86 -35.46 14.79 -2.52
CA THR A 86 -34.39 14.36 -1.62
C THR A 86 -33.54 15.56 -1.28
N THR A 87 -33.47 15.94 0.00
CA THR A 87 -32.51 16.93 0.48
C THR A 87 -31.25 16.19 0.92
N ASP A 88 -30.30 16.05 0.01
CA ASP A 88 -28.94 15.64 0.36
C ASP A 88 -28.36 16.67 1.34
N LEU A 89 -27.77 16.21 2.44
CA LEU A 89 -27.25 17.05 3.53
C LEU A 89 -25.73 17.20 3.49
N ASP A 90 -25.19 17.25 2.27
CA ASP A 90 -23.83 17.72 2.01
C ASP A 90 -23.89 19.22 1.70
N GLU A 91 -23.91 20.06 2.75
CA GLU A 91 -23.50 21.47 2.63
C GLU A 91 -21.98 21.51 2.42
N ASP A 92 -21.57 21.13 1.22
CA ASP A 92 -20.18 21.11 0.78
C ASP A 92 -19.58 22.50 0.95
N MET A 93 -18.51 22.59 1.73
CA MET A 93 -17.91 23.86 2.13
C MET A 93 -17.02 24.37 0.99
N MET A 94 -17.69 24.82 -0.08
CA MET A 94 -17.14 25.40 -1.31
C MET A 94 -16.30 26.64 -1.01
N ILE A 95 -15.06 26.40 -0.59
CA ILE A 95 -13.97 27.37 -0.56
C ILE A 95 -13.67 27.80 -1.99
N GLY A 96 -14.38 28.84 -2.42
CA GLY A 96 -14.47 29.26 -3.82
C GLY A 96 -13.11 29.38 -4.50
N GLU A 97 -12.95 28.62 -5.58
CA GLU A 97 -11.84 28.68 -6.52
C GLU A 97 -11.45 30.13 -6.84
N PRO A 98 -10.16 30.51 -6.73
CA PRO A 98 -9.70 31.86 -7.05
C PRO A 98 -9.63 32.05 -8.58
N GLN A 99 -10.79 32.14 -9.23
CA GLN A 99 -10.92 32.48 -10.64
C GLN A 99 -10.62 33.96 -10.86
N GLY A 100 -9.33 34.30 -10.89
CA GLY A 100 -8.83 35.64 -11.14
C GLY A 100 -7.31 35.72 -11.02
N ASN A 101 -6.78 36.87 -11.42
CA ASN A 101 -5.38 37.21 -11.24
C ASN A 101 -5.05 37.30 -9.74
N LEU A 102 -4.04 36.56 -9.30
CA LEU A 102 -3.61 36.47 -7.90
C LEU A 102 -2.76 37.68 -7.45
N LEU A 103 -2.44 38.59 -8.37
CA LEU A 103 -1.78 39.86 -8.08
C LEU A 103 -2.79 40.96 -7.72
N LEU A 104 -2.50 41.68 -6.63
CA LEU A 104 -3.21 42.89 -6.24
C LEU A 104 -2.71 44.08 -7.06
N ASN A 105 -3.63 44.78 -7.75
CA ASN A 105 -3.33 45.93 -8.62
C ASN A 105 -2.21 45.65 -9.66
N PRO A 106 -2.42 44.69 -10.59
CA PRO A 106 -1.40 44.21 -11.52
C PRO A 106 -0.91 45.22 -12.58
N GLY A 107 -1.80 46.13 -13.01
CA GLY A 107 -1.50 47.22 -13.94
C GLY A 107 -1.27 48.56 -13.24
N PHE A 108 -0.94 48.56 -11.94
CA PHE A 108 -0.64 49.77 -11.15
C PHE A 108 -1.73 50.86 -11.16
N GLU A 109 -2.95 50.61 -11.64
CA GLU A 109 -4.05 51.57 -11.72
C GLU A 109 -4.44 52.15 -10.35
N ASP A 110 -4.68 51.31 -9.33
CA ASP A 110 -5.06 51.73 -7.98
C ASP A 110 -3.83 52.13 -7.12
N GLY A 111 -3.08 53.10 -7.60
CA GLY A 111 -1.85 53.57 -6.97
C GLY A 111 -0.73 52.52 -6.96
N ALA A 112 0.07 52.50 -5.90
CA ALA A 112 1.22 51.61 -5.77
C ALA A 112 1.27 50.84 -4.43
N ALA A 113 0.25 50.95 -3.58
CA ALA A 113 0.32 50.45 -2.20
C ALA A 113 0.40 48.91 -2.10
N ALA A 114 -0.02 48.19 -3.14
CA ALA A 114 0.10 46.73 -3.25
C ALA A 114 1.51 46.25 -3.67
N TRP A 115 2.42 47.17 -4.02
CA TRP A 115 3.75 46.85 -4.53
C TRP A 115 4.84 47.53 -3.69
N GLY A 116 5.80 46.74 -3.22
CA GLY A 116 7.04 47.24 -2.64
C GLY A 116 7.94 47.81 -3.73
N ILE A 117 7.71 49.07 -4.13
CA ILE A 117 8.59 49.80 -5.06
C ILE A 117 9.85 50.26 -4.33
N TRP A 118 11.04 49.99 -4.89
CA TRP A 118 12.32 50.39 -4.27
C TRP A 118 13.21 51.29 -5.14
N GLY A 119 14.09 52.02 -4.46
CA GLY A 119 15.09 52.89 -5.07
C GLY A 119 14.46 54.03 -5.88
N GLY A 120 14.81 54.10 -7.17
CA GLY A 120 14.30 55.08 -8.13
C GLY A 120 13.14 54.59 -9.03
N ALA A 121 12.59 53.39 -8.80
CA ALA A 121 11.43 52.93 -9.56
C ALA A 121 10.17 53.73 -9.20
N SER A 122 9.22 53.84 -10.13
CA SER A 122 8.02 54.68 -9.95
C SER A 122 6.87 54.30 -10.88
N ARG A 123 5.65 54.57 -10.43
CA ARG A 123 4.40 54.50 -11.22
C ARG A 123 4.26 55.76 -12.09
N VAL A 124 3.94 55.63 -13.38
CA VAL A 124 3.90 56.74 -14.36
C VAL A 124 2.62 56.75 -15.20
N GLU A 125 2.08 57.96 -15.48
CA GLU A 125 0.78 58.25 -16.15
C GLU A 125 0.83 58.22 -17.69
N SER A 126 2.02 57.95 -18.22
CA SER A 126 2.32 57.85 -19.64
C SER A 126 3.38 56.76 -19.76
N GLU A 127 3.44 56.11 -20.92
CA GLU A 127 4.28 54.92 -21.20
C GLU A 127 3.68 53.56 -20.78
N ALA A 128 2.39 53.51 -20.42
CA ALA A 128 1.64 52.27 -20.11
C ALA A 128 1.23 51.45 -21.36
N TYR A 129 0.92 50.16 -21.18
CA TYR A 129 0.39 49.26 -22.19
C TYR A 129 -1.15 49.24 -22.15
N GLU A 130 -1.74 49.09 -20.96
CA GLU A 130 -3.18 49.15 -20.73
C GLU A 130 -3.51 50.24 -19.69
N GLY A 131 -4.77 50.69 -19.64
CA GLY A 131 -5.20 51.69 -18.66
C GLY A 131 -4.55 53.06 -18.83
N GLN A 132 -3.93 53.56 -17.76
CA GLN A 132 -3.26 54.85 -17.64
C GLN A 132 -1.87 54.74 -16.99
N TRP A 133 -1.58 53.68 -16.24
CA TRP A 133 -0.43 53.60 -15.36
C TRP A 133 0.42 52.36 -15.61
N ALA A 134 1.74 52.53 -15.56
CA ALA A 134 2.68 51.41 -15.56
C ALA A 134 3.81 51.65 -14.56
N LEU A 135 4.54 50.58 -14.24
CA LEU A 135 5.79 50.70 -13.51
C LEU A 135 6.94 51.05 -14.46
N LYS A 136 7.72 52.05 -14.07
CA LYS A 136 8.98 52.44 -14.67
C LYS A 136 10.15 52.10 -13.74
N ALA A 137 11.16 51.42 -14.27
CA ALA A 137 12.40 51.07 -13.56
C ALA A 137 13.66 51.43 -14.35
N THR A 138 14.78 51.60 -13.65
CA THR A 138 16.14 51.89 -14.16
C THR A 138 17.16 51.30 -13.20
N ASN A 139 18.42 51.13 -13.62
CA ASN A 139 19.63 51.08 -12.77
C ASN A 139 19.49 50.44 -11.37
N GLY A 140 19.12 49.16 -11.29
CA GLY A 140 19.02 48.40 -10.04
C GLY A 140 17.71 48.60 -9.25
N ASN A 141 16.71 49.23 -9.85
CA ASN A 141 15.41 49.51 -9.24
C ASN A 141 14.31 48.57 -9.75
N GLY A 142 13.20 48.48 -9.03
CA GLY A 142 12.08 47.59 -9.36
C GLY A 142 10.91 47.70 -8.38
N ALA A 143 9.98 46.76 -8.50
CA ALA A 143 8.87 46.59 -7.56
C ALA A 143 8.55 45.10 -7.36
N GLU A 144 8.16 44.71 -6.15
CA GLU A 144 7.79 43.34 -5.81
C GLU A 144 6.48 43.26 -5.01
N GLN A 145 5.81 42.12 -5.10
CA GLN A 145 4.62 41.78 -4.34
C GLN A 145 4.76 40.36 -3.82
N GLN A 146 4.59 40.20 -2.50
CA GLN A 146 4.52 38.88 -1.89
C GLN A 146 3.09 38.34 -2.01
N VAL A 147 2.94 37.28 -2.79
CA VAL A 147 1.70 36.55 -2.98
C VAL A 147 1.61 35.44 -1.94
N ARG A 148 0.43 35.23 -1.36
CA ARG A 148 0.17 34.30 -0.25
C ARG A 148 -1.08 33.47 -0.54
N GLY A 149 -1.15 32.27 0.02
CA GLY A 149 -2.27 31.35 -0.23
C GLY A 149 -2.12 30.55 -1.53
N LEU A 150 -0.90 30.44 -2.04
CA LEU A 150 -0.56 29.53 -3.13
C LEU A 150 -0.62 28.08 -2.62
N ARG A 151 -1.03 27.14 -3.47
CA ARG A 151 -1.16 25.72 -3.12
C ARG A 151 0.22 25.03 -3.25
N PRO A 152 0.78 24.40 -2.21
CA PRO A 152 2.05 23.68 -2.31
C PRO A 152 1.99 22.58 -3.37
N GLY A 153 3.04 22.43 -4.19
CA GLY A 153 3.07 21.48 -5.32
C GLY A 153 2.25 21.88 -6.56
N ALA A 154 1.44 22.95 -6.51
CA ALA A 154 0.66 23.41 -7.65
C ALA A 154 1.51 24.19 -8.66
N THR A 155 1.10 24.21 -9.93
CA THR A 155 1.79 24.97 -10.99
C THR A 155 1.03 26.26 -11.29
N TYR A 156 1.77 27.36 -11.34
CA TYR A 156 1.27 28.70 -11.63
C TYR A 156 1.97 29.29 -12.85
N ARG A 157 1.22 30.06 -13.63
CA ARG A 157 1.74 30.82 -14.77
C ARG A 157 1.82 32.30 -14.39
N LEU A 158 3.02 32.87 -14.48
CA LEU A 158 3.27 34.30 -14.37
C LEU A 158 3.50 34.88 -15.78
N SER A 159 2.80 35.95 -16.10
CA SER A 159 2.95 36.68 -17.37
C SER A 159 2.84 38.19 -17.18
N GLY A 160 3.11 38.97 -18.21
CA GLY A 160 2.95 40.41 -18.19
C GLY A 160 3.57 41.10 -19.39
N TRP A 161 3.20 42.36 -19.59
CA TRP A 161 3.69 43.17 -20.69
C TRP A 161 4.91 43.97 -20.26
N GLY A 162 6.01 43.85 -21.01
CA GLY A 162 7.27 44.51 -20.71
C GLY A 162 7.96 45.09 -21.94
N ARG A 163 8.86 46.03 -21.70
CA ARG A 163 9.74 46.64 -22.72
C ARG A 163 10.91 47.42 -22.09
N SER A 164 11.90 47.77 -22.90
CA SER A 164 13.07 48.56 -22.50
C SER A 164 13.48 49.58 -23.57
N LEU A 165 13.89 50.78 -23.15
CA LEU A 165 14.48 51.78 -24.05
C LEU A 165 16.00 51.59 -24.25
N SER A 166 16.54 50.41 -23.94
CA SER A 166 17.93 50.00 -24.22
C SER A 166 18.07 48.48 -24.26
N ASP A 167 19.23 48.01 -24.74
CA ASP A 167 19.57 46.58 -24.82
C ASP A 167 19.64 45.87 -23.45
N GLU A 168 19.71 46.60 -22.33
CA GLU A 168 19.57 46.00 -20.99
C GLU A 168 18.07 45.78 -20.69
N PRO A 169 17.63 44.55 -20.39
CA PRO A 169 16.21 44.21 -20.31
C PRO A 169 15.50 44.81 -19.09
N MET A 170 14.19 45.00 -19.24
CA MET A 170 13.26 44.93 -18.13
C MET A 170 12.98 43.45 -17.82
N LEU A 171 12.86 43.07 -16.55
CA LEU A 171 12.55 41.70 -16.12
C LEU A 171 11.18 41.66 -15.43
N ILE A 172 10.46 40.55 -15.63
CA ILE A 172 9.35 40.10 -14.77
C ILE A 172 9.72 38.69 -14.29
N GLY A 173 9.53 38.39 -13.00
CA GLY A 173 10.00 37.13 -12.44
C GLY A 173 9.36 36.71 -11.13
N ILE A 174 9.71 35.49 -10.70
CA ILE A 174 9.24 34.84 -9.48
C ILE A 174 10.44 34.34 -8.67
N LYS A 175 10.39 34.51 -7.35
CA LYS A 175 11.38 34.00 -6.38
C LYS A 175 10.69 33.50 -5.11
N GLU A 176 11.46 32.84 -4.24
CA GLU A 176 11.07 32.43 -2.88
C GLU A 176 9.94 31.37 -2.81
N TYR A 177 9.44 30.90 -3.95
CA TYR A 177 8.37 29.89 -4.09
C TYR A 177 8.77 28.44 -3.74
N GLY A 178 10.04 28.20 -3.38
CA GLY A 178 10.62 26.89 -3.11
C GLY A 178 11.60 26.38 -4.17
N GLY A 179 11.63 26.99 -5.35
CA GLY A 179 12.63 26.73 -6.40
C GLY A 179 13.66 27.86 -6.58
N GLU A 180 14.49 27.74 -7.62
CA GLU A 180 15.39 28.83 -8.06
C GLU A 180 14.60 29.98 -8.69
N GLN A 181 15.17 31.19 -8.71
CA GLN A 181 14.50 32.36 -9.30
C GLN A 181 14.37 32.23 -10.82
N ILE A 182 13.16 32.43 -11.35
CA ILE A 182 12.87 32.42 -12.81
C ILE A 182 12.45 33.83 -13.26
N THR A 183 12.88 34.24 -14.45
CA THR A 183 12.53 35.54 -15.07
C THR A 183 12.28 35.40 -16.57
N VAL A 184 11.29 36.13 -17.08
CA VAL A 184 11.20 36.53 -18.50
C VAL A 184 11.86 37.90 -18.72
N THR A 185 12.29 38.18 -19.95
CA THR A 185 13.21 39.31 -20.25
C THR A 185 12.73 40.12 -21.45
N PHE A 186 12.58 41.44 -21.30
CA PHE A 186 12.04 42.32 -22.33
C PHE A 186 13.08 43.35 -22.78
N THR A 187 13.60 43.19 -24.00
CA THR A 187 14.59 44.09 -24.64
C THR A 187 14.02 44.96 -25.75
N ASP A 188 12.82 44.68 -26.25
CA ASP A 188 12.18 45.48 -27.30
C ASP A 188 11.75 46.87 -26.78
N THR A 189 11.73 47.87 -27.67
CA THR A 189 11.30 49.25 -27.33
C THR A 189 9.79 49.43 -27.34
N GLU A 190 9.08 48.54 -28.05
CA GLU A 190 7.63 48.39 -28.03
C GLU A 190 7.24 47.31 -27.01
N TYR A 191 6.01 47.36 -26.51
CA TYR A 191 5.51 46.37 -25.55
C TYR A 191 5.36 44.97 -26.17
N THR A 192 5.96 43.96 -25.53
CA THR A 192 5.74 42.54 -25.80
C THR A 192 5.22 41.84 -24.55
N ASN A 193 4.52 40.72 -24.73
CA ASN A 193 4.03 39.86 -23.64
C ASN A 193 4.85 38.58 -23.62
N ASP A 194 5.24 38.14 -22.43
CA ASP A 194 5.94 36.87 -22.24
C ASP A 194 5.50 36.23 -20.91
N SER A 195 5.80 34.94 -20.73
CA SER A 195 5.36 34.18 -19.55
C SER A 195 6.28 33.03 -19.16
N LEU A 196 6.33 32.78 -17.85
CA LEU A 196 6.97 31.62 -17.24
C LEU A 196 5.95 30.82 -16.45
N SER A 197 6.15 29.50 -16.38
CA SER A 197 5.41 28.60 -15.49
C SER A 197 6.34 28.11 -14.38
N PHE A 198 5.82 27.97 -13.17
CA PHE A 198 6.59 27.48 -12.01
C PHE A 198 5.71 26.64 -11.08
N THR A 199 6.28 25.57 -10.53
CA THR A 199 5.61 24.70 -9.55
C THR A 199 6.06 25.09 -8.14
N MET A 200 5.11 25.28 -7.22
CA MET A 200 5.38 25.58 -5.81
C MET A 200 6.15 24.44 -5.14
N GLY A 201 7.11 24.78 -4.27
CA GLY A 201 7.76 23.79 -3.41
C GLY A 201 6.74 23.03 -2.55
N ALA A 202 7.04 21.78 -2.21
CA ALA A 202 6.10 20.86 -1.54
C ALA A 202 5.57 21.33 -0.17
N THR A 203 6.17 22.36 0.43
CA THR A 203 5.72 23.00 1.68
C THR A 203 5.54 24.53 1.56
N ASN A 204 5.69 25.10 0.36
CA ASN A 204 5.63 26.54 0.12
C ASN A 204 4.21 26.96 -0.27
N SER A 205 3.65 27.95 0.42
CA SER A 205 2.35 28.58 0.12
C SER A 205 2.43 30.08 -0.14
N GLU A 206 3.65 30.62 -0.23
CA GLU A 206 3.95 32.03 -0.48
C GLU A 206 5.10 32.14 -1.48
N ALA A 207 5.08 33.19 -2.30
CA ALA A 207 6.10 33.49 -3.29
C ALA A 207 6.20 35.02 -3.49
N VAL A 208 7.26 35.50 -4.15
CA VAL A 208 7.41 36.92 -4.47
C VAL A 208 7.51 37.10 -5.98
N VAL A 209 6.49 37.74 -6.55
CA VAL A 209 6.51 38.25 -7.93
C VAL A 209 7.25 39.58 -7.93
N PHE A 210 8.15 39.78 -8.88
CA PHE A 210 8.91 41.02 -8.98
C PHE A 210 9.08 41.49 -10.42
N THR A 211 9.39 42.77 -10.51
CA THR A 211 9.75 43.51 -11.72
C THR A 211 11.09 44.21 -11.45
N TYR A 212 12.02 44.22 -12.40
CA TYR A 212 13.37 44.72 -12.16
C TYR A 212 14.05 45.21 -13.43
N LYS A 213 14.74 46.36 -13.37
CA LYS A 213 15.75 46.72 -14.36
C LYS A 213 17.13 46.76 -13.71
N HIS A 214 18.02 45.91 -14.20
CA HIS A 214 19.30 45.58 -13.56
C HIS A 214 20.38 46.66 -13.74
N ARG A 215 20.49 47.28 -14.92
CA ARG A 215 21.51 48.32 -15.22
C ARG A 215 20.93 49.45 -16.07
N ASP A 216 21.76 50.49 -16.23
CA ASP A 216 21.57 51.69 -17.03
C ASP A 216 20.39 52.63 -16.65
N GLU A 217 20.50 53.88 -17.09
CA GLU A 217 19.54 54.95 -16.78
C GLU A 217 18.37 55.03 -17.78
N GLN A 218 18.37 54.22 -18.85
CA GLN A 218 17.25 54.17 -19.79
C GLN A 218 16.11 53.34 -19.19
N PRO A 219 14.86 53.81 -19.24
CA PRO A 219 13.79 53.14 -18.53
C PRO A 219 13.37 51.83 -19.18
N GLY A 220 13.19 50.83 -18.32
CA GLY A 220 12.35 49.66 -18.58
C GLY A 220 10.95 49.91 -18.02
N TYR A 221 9.94 49.30 -18.65
CA TYR A 221 8.54 49.42 -18.24
C TYR A 221 7.90 48.04 -18.14
N ALA A 222 7.07 47.85 -17.11
CA ALA A 222 6.28 46.63 -16.90
C ALA A 222 4.85 47.00 -16.49
N ASP A 223 3.88 46.27 -17.04
CA ASP A 223 2.45 46.56 -16.94
C ASP A 223 1.61 45.29 -17.19
N ALA A 224 0.34 45.32 -16.79
CA ALA A 224 -0.65 44.27 -17.00
C ALA A 224 -0.13 42.86 -16.67
N LEU A 225 0.50 42.70 -15.49
CA LEU A 225 1.00 41.42 -15.00
C LEU A 225 -0.17 40.47 -14.67
N ASP A 226 0.00 39.17 -14.90
CA ASP A 226 -0.97 38.16 -14.49
C ASP A 226 -0.28 36.98 -13.82
N LEU A 227 -0.73 36.62 -12.61
CA LEU A 227 -0.39 35.37 -11.96
C LEU A 227 -1.67 34.54 -11.83
N SER A 228 -1.74 33.45 -12.59
CA SER A 228 -2.88 32.54 -12.63
C SER A 228 -2.47 31.12 -12.26
N LEU A 229 -3.39 30.35 -11.67
CA LEU A 229 -3.24 28.92 -11.46
C LEU A 229 -3.27 28.21 -12.83
N GLU A 230 -2.28 27.35 -13.09
CA GLU A 230 -2.15 26.60 -14.34
C GLU A 230 -2.44 25.10 -14.14
N SER A 231 -2.04 24.53 -12.99
CA SER A 231 -2.52 23.23 -12.53
C SER A 231 -2.59 23.16 -11.00
N GLU A 232 -3.55 22.39 -10.49
CA GLU A 232 -3.53 21.87 -9.12
C GLU A 232 -2.22 21.09 -8.83
N PRO A 233 -1.90 20.85 -7.54
CA PRO A 233 -0.86 19.87 -7.24
C PRO A 233 -1.34 18.50 -7.70
N SER A 234 -0.54 17.84 -8.54
CA SER A 234 -0.77 16.42 -8.84
C SER A 234 -0.77 15.64 -7.51
N PRO A 235 -1.73 14.72 -7.29
CA PRO A 235 -1.55 13.75 -6.21
C PRO A 235 -0.24 12.99 -6.42
N PRO A 236 0.38 12.44 -5.35
CA PRO A 236 1.48 11.50 -5.52
C PRO A 236 1.05 10.42 -6.52
N ALA A 237 1.86 10.16 -7.53
CA ALA A 237 1.57 9.12 -8.50
C ALA A 237 1.35 7.81 -7.73
N ASP A 238 0.19 7.19 -7.93
CA ASP A 238 -0.14 5.94 -7.24
C ASP A 238 0.94 4.91 -7.62
N PRO A 239 1.71 4.38 -6.63
CA PRO A 239 2.74 3.39 -6.91
C PRO A 239 2.19 2.10 -7.53
N LEU A 240 0.86 1.92 -7.56
CA LEU A 240 0.16 0.78 -8.16
C LEU A 240 -0.75 1.19 -9.35
N ALA A 241 -0.51 2.35 -9.98
CA ALA A 241 -1.30 2.81 -11.12
C ALA A 241 -1.24 1.88 -12.36
N ASP A 242 -0.04 1.38 -12.68
CA ASP A 242 0.25 0.62 -13.91
C ASP A 242 0.47 -0.87 -13.61
N LEU A 243 -0.54 -1.55 -13.03
CA LEU A 243 -0.46 -2.98 -12.66
C LEU A 243 -0.67 -3.94 -13.85
N GLU A 244 0.22 -4.93 -13.98
CA GLU A 244 0.07 -6.10 -14.86
C GLU A 244 -0.01 -7.40 -14.06
N LEU A 245 -0.84 -8.35 -14.53
CA LEU A 245 -1.01 -9.67 -13.92
C LEU A 245 0.23 -10.55 -14.15
N VAL A 246 0.96 -10.89 -13.08
CA VAL A 246 2.17 -11.73 -13.15
C VAL A 246 1.92 -13.19 -12.78
N TRP A 247 0.91 -13.48 -11.96
CA TRP A 247 0.53 -14.84 -11.57
C TRP A 247 -0.96 -14.92 -11.23
N SER A 248 -1.59 -16.05 -11.53
CA SER A 248 -2.97 -16.32 -11.08
C SER A 248 -3.29 -17.81 -10.94
N ASP A 249 -4.34 -18.09 -10.17
CA ASP A 249 -5.15 -19.27 -10.38
C ASP A 249 -6.65 -18.92 -10.37
N GLU A 250 -7.33 -19.29 -11.45
CA GLU A 250 -8.76 -19.09 -11.69
C GLU A 250 -9.56 -20.37 -11.39
N PHE A 251 -8.91 -21.35 -10.75
CA PHE A 251 -9.41 -22.66 -10.30
C PHE A 251 -10.27 -23.47 -11.30
N THR A 252 -10.20 -23.15 -12.58
CA THR A 252 -11.04 -23.75 -13.63
C THR A 252 -10.85 -25.28 -13.75
N GLY A 253 -11.95 -25.95 -14.10
CA GLY A 253 -12.02 -27.41 -14.21
C GLY A 253 -12.56 -28.07 -12.94
N SER A 254 -12.11 -29.30 -12.68
CA SER A 254 -12.50 -30.08 -11.50
C SER A 254 -11.44 -31.11 -11.11
N GLY A 255 -11.39 -31.48 -9.83
CA GLY A 255 -10.41 -32.43 -9.28
C GLY A 255 -9.31 -31.74 -8.45
N PRO A 256 -8.14 -32.37 -8.23
CA PRO A 256 -7.08 -31.79 -7.39
C PRO A 256 -6.56 -30.46 -7.96
N LEU A 257 -5.90 -29.67 -7.13
CA LEU A 257 -5.25 -28.42 -7.55
C LEU A 257 -4.08 -28.67 -8.51
N ASP A 258 -3.61 -27.58 -9.12
CA ASP A 258 -2.43 -27.59 -9.96
C ASP A 258 -1.16 -27.73 -9.10
N SER A 259 -0.51 -28.89 -9.16
CA SER A 259 0.71 -29.19 -8.40
C SER A 259 1.96 -28.50 -8.92
N GLU A 260 1.89 -27.74 -10.02
CA GLU A 260 2.96 -26.80 -10.38
C GLU A 260 2.83 -25.47 -9.61
N LYS A 261 1.63 -25.14 -9.11
CA LYS A 261 1.31 -23.90 -8.37
C LYS A 261 1.17 -24.07 -6.84
N TRP A 262 0.66 -25.20 -6.38
CA TRP A 262 0.20 -25.39 -5.01
C TRP A 262 0.84 -26.61 -4.33
N GLY A 263 1.49 -26.34 -3.20
CA GLY A 263 1.82 -27.32 -2.18
C GLY A 263 0.74 -27.38 -1.10
N PHE A 264 0.90 -28.30 -0.15
CA PHE A 264 -0.04 -28.53 0.96
C PHE A 264 0.71 -28.66 2.28
N GLU A 265 0.12 -28.15 3.36
CA GLU A 265 0.53 -28.56 4.70
C GLU A 265 -0.15 -29.87 5.10
N GLU A 266 0.61 -30.80 5.69
CA GLU A 266 0.07 -32.05 6.24
C GLU A 266 0.18 -32.14 7.76
N GLY A 267 -0.83 -32.73 8.40
CA GLY A 267 -0.85 -33.01 9.84
C GLY A 267 -1.46 -31.92 10.71
N PHE A 268 -1.31 -32.08 12.03
CA PHE A 268 -1.61 -31.05 13.01
C PHE A 268 -0.47 -30.00 13.05
N LYS A 269 -0.71 -28.78 12.53
CA LYS A 269 0.35 -27.76 12.38
C LYS A 269 0.47 -26.81 13.58
N ARG A 270 -0.50 -25.91 13.78
CA ARG A 270 -0.40 -24.72 14.65
C ARG A 270 -1.61 -24.56 15.59
N ASN A 271 -1.47 -23.63 16.54
CA ASN A 271 -2.52 -23.07 17.41
C ASN A 271 -3.47 -24.03 18.16
N GLU A 272 -3.02 -25.26 18.42
CA GLU A 272 -3.81 -26.36 19.04
C GLU A 272 -5.10 -26.74 18.28
N GLU A 273 -5.20 -26.33 17.01
CA GLU A 273 -6.32 -26.55 16.09
C GLU A 273 -6.73 -28.04 15.99
N VAL A 274 -8.00 -28.34 15.73
CA VAL A 274 -8.53 -29.73 15.83
C VAL A 274 -8.49 -30.53 14.52
N GLN A 275 -8.26 -29.88 13.38
CA GLN A 275 -8.15 -30.55 12.08
C GLN A 275 -6.75 -31.11 11.82
N TRP A 276 -6.72 -32.26 11.16
CA TRP A 276 -5.57 -32.74 10.42
C TRP A 276 -5.58 -32.10 9.01
N TYR A 277 -4.55 -31.35 8.64
CA TYR A 277 -4.44 -30.85 7.26
C TYR A 277 -4.02 -31.97 6.30
N GLN A 278 -4.62 -32.04 5.11
CA GLN A 278 -4.30 -33.02 4.05
C GLN A 278 -4.75 -32.54 2.65
N PRO A 279 -4.16 -33.05 1.55
CA PRO A 279 -4.49 -32.61 0.19
C PRO A 279 -5.93 -32.93 -0.27
N GLU A 280 -6.52 -34.05 0.15
CA GLU A 280 -7.85 -34.49 -0.34
C GLU A 280 -9.00 -33.56 0.09
N ASN A 281 -8.73 -32.61 0.98
CA ASN A 281 -9.67 -31.62 1.47
C ASN A 281 -9.60 -30.29 0.69
N ALA A 282 -8.71 -30.15 -0.30
CA ALA A 282 -8.67 -29.01 -1.22
C ALA A 282 -8.75 -29.46 -2.68
N PHE A 283 -9.76 -28.98 -3.41
CA PHE A 283 -10.05 -29.42 -4.77
C PHE A 283 -10.82 -28.34 -5.55
N ARG A 284 -10.83 -28.47 -6.88
CA ARG A 284 -11.61 -27.67 -7.81
C ARG A 284 -12.99 -28.27 -8.00
N GLU A 285 -14.04 -27.46 -7.81
CA GLU A 285 -15.44 -27.81 -8.06
C GLU A 285 -16.19 -26.55 -8.55
N ASP A 286 -16.98 -26.68 -9.62
CA ASP A 286 -17.79 -25.61 -10.23
C ASP A 286 -17.06 -24.28 -10.57
N GLY A 287 -15.73 -24.32 -10.68
CA GLY A 287 -14.86 -23.16 -10.96
C GLY A 287 -14.17 -22.57 -9.72
N PHE A 288 -14.45 -23.09 -8.53
CA PHE A 288 -13.87 -22.62 -7.27
C PHE A 288 -12.80 -23.59 -6.75
N LEU A 289 -11.80 -23.06 -6.05
CA LEU A 289 -11.11 -23.80 -4.99
C LEU A 289 -12.09 -23.99 -3.83
N VAL A 290 -12.39 -25.24 -3.52
CA VAL A 290 -13.12 -25.67 -2.33
C VAL A 290 -12.11 -26.16 -1.30
N ILE A 291 -12.02 -25.50 -0.15
CA ILE A 291 -11.37 -26.02 1.04
C ILE A 291 -12.47 -26.58 1.96
N GLU A 292 -12.50 -27.89 2.12
CA GLU A 292 -13.58 -28.64 2.78
C GLU A 292 -13.14 -29.19 4.14
N GLY A 293 -13.69 -28.64 5.22
CA GLY A 293 -13.61 -29.22 6.56
C GLY A 293 -14.54 -30.42 6.69
N ARG A 294 -14.03 -31.56 7.17
CA ARG A 294 -14.75 -32.83 7.31
C ARG A 294 -14.66 -33.39 8.74
N ARG A 295 -15.59 -34.29 9.08
CA ARG A 295 -15.44 -35.21 10.21
C ARG A 295 -14.67 -36.46 9.78
N GLU A 296 -13.86 -36.97 10.69
CA GLU A 296 -13.02 -38.16 10.52
C GLU A 296 -13.23 -39.11 11.71
N ASP A 297 -12.90 -40.38 11.51
CA ASP A 297 -12.83 -41.39 12.57
C ASP A 297 -11.73 -42.40 12.18
N ARG A 298 -10.47 -42.02 12.43
CA ARG A 298 -9.29 -42.81 12.04
C ARG A 298 -8.11 -42.57 12.99
N PRO A 299 -7.21 -43.55 13.19
CA PRO A 299 -6.02 -43.36 14.01
C PRO A 299 -5.11 -42.22 13.52
N ASN A 300 -4.50 -41.49 14.46
CA ASN A 300 -3.44 -40.54 14.18
C ASN A 300 -2.13 -41.29 13.89
N PRO A 301 -1.52 -41.15 12.69
CA PRO A 301 -0.28 -41.86 12.37
C PRO A 301 0.92 -41.35 13.18
N SER A 302 0.82 -40.16 13.79
CA SER A 302 1.83 -39.56 14.66
C SER A 302 1.55 -39.76 16.15
N TYR A 303 0.60 -40.64 16.53
CA TYR A 303 0.30 -40.91 17.93
C TYR A 303 1.48 -41.57 18.66
N SER A 304 1.74 -41.15 19.89
CA SER A 304 2.74 -41.72 20.78
C SER A 304 2.22 -41.78 22.23
N GLU A 305 2.12 -43.01 22.77
CA GLU A 305 1.59 -43.26 24.11
C GLU A 305 2.40 -42.53 25.18
N GLY A 306 1.74 -41.67 25.96
CA GLY A 306 2.39 -40.87 27.01
C GLY A 306 3.13 -39.61 26.52
N SER A 307 2.99 -39.23 25.25
CA SER A 307 3.44 -37.91 24.78
C SER A 307 2.69 -36.77 25.48
N THR A 308 3.35 -35.61 25.60
CA THR A 308 2.76 -34.36 26.09
C THR A 308 2.64 -33.28 25.02
N ASP A 309 3.12 -33.52 23.79
CA ASP A 309 2.85 -32.62 22.67
C ASP A 309 1.41 -32.83 22.16
N TRP A 310 0.70 -31.74 21.92
CA TRP A 310 -0.73 -31.75 21.64
C TRP A 310 -1.12 -32.45 20.34
N ARG A 311 -0.18 -32.61 19.39
CA ARG A 311 -0.35 -33.25 18.08
C ARG A 311 -0.21 -34.76 18.20
N THR A 312 0.70 -35.21 19.05
CA THR A 312 1.12 -36.62 19.18
C THR A 312 0.47 -37.35 20.36
N GLN A 313 -0.11 -36.64 21.33
CA GLN A 313 -0.94 -37.25 22.40
C GLN A 313 -2.35 -37.66 21.93
N ARG A 314 -2.82 -37.16 20.77
CA ARG A 314 -4.15 -37.45 20.20
C ARG A 314 -4.15 -38.84 19.55
N GLU A 315 -4.96 -39.78 20.05
CA GLU A 315 -5.06 -41.14 19.48
C GLU A 315 -5.65 -41.18 18.06
N ASN A 316 -6.62 -40.30 17.79
CA ASN A 316 -7.37 -40.27 16.53
C ASN A 316 -7.36 -38.88 15.89
N ILE A 317 -7.63 -38.88 14.58
CA ILE A 317 -8.01 -37.71 13.80
C ILE A 317 -9.54 -37.67 13.77
N GLU A 318 -10.13 -36.67 14.41
CA GLU A 318 -11.60 -36.47 14.47
C GLU A 318 -12.13 -35.51 13.38
N TYR A 319 -11.24 -34.68 12.82
CA TYR A 319 -11.55 -33.69 11.80
C TYR A 319 -10.40 -33.58 10.79
N SER A 320 -10.71 -33.29 9.53
CA SER A 320 -9.74 -32.96 8.49
C SER A 320 -10.10 -31.67 7.77
N SER A 321 -9.10 -31.03 7.18
CA SER A 321 -9.23 -29.82 6.34
C SER A 321 -8.03 -29.72 5.41
N ALA A 322 -7.89 -28.62 4.68
CA ALA A 322 -6.68 -28.31 3.93
C ALA A 322 -6.12 -26.91 4.25
N SER A 323 -4.81 -26.80 4.06
CA SER A 323 -4.05 -25.57 4.00
C SER A 323 -3.16 -25.68 2.76
N VAL A 324 -3.41 -24.82 1.78
CA VAL A 324 -2.74 -24.82 0.47
C VAL A 324 -1.81 -23.63 0.39
N ILE A 325 -0.60 -23.86 -0.09
CA ILE A 325 0.50 -22.90 0.00
C ILE A 325 1.21 -22.76 -1.33
N THR A 326 1.64 -21.54 -1.68
CA THR A 326 2.50 -21.31 -2.84
C THR A 326 3.99 -21.43 -2.49
N LYS A 327 4.33 -21.77 -1.24
CA LYS A 327 5.72 -21.96 -0.82
C LYS A 327 6.45 -22.94 -1.73
N ASP A 328 7.67 -22.60 -2.13
CA ASP A 328 8.51 -23.41 -3.03
C ASP A 328 7.92 -23.58 -4.47
N HIS A 329 6.80 -22.89 -4.80
CA HIS A 329 6.14 -22.83 -6.12
C HIS A 329 6.08 -21.40 -6.70
N PHE A 330 5.64 -20.43 -5.90
CA PHE A 330 5.57 -19.00 -6.25
C PHE A 330 5.64 -18.11 -5.00
N ASP A 331 6.59 -17.18 -5.01
CA ASP A 331 6.74 -16.09 -4.05
C ASP A 331 6.94 -14.77 -4.81
N TRP A 332 6.49 -13.66 -4.22
CA TRP A 332 6.56 -12.33 -4.85
C TRP A 332 6.87 -11.23 -3.84
N LYS A 333 7.21 -10.04 -4.35
CA LYS A 333 7.38 -8.83 -3.55
C LYS A 333 6.78 -7.61 -4.25
N TYR A 334 6.02 -6.83 -3.48
CA TYR A 334 5.30 -5.63 -3.93
C TYR A 334 4.27 -5.91 -5.04
N GLY A 335 3.45 -4.91 -5.35
CA GLY A 335 2.30 -5.03 -6.26
C GLY A 335 0.99 -5.22 -5.50
N ARG A 336 0.05 -5.92 -6.12
CA ARG A 336 -1.29 -6.21 -5.57
C ARG A 336 -1.55 -7.71 -5.53
N LEU A 337 -2.03 -8.22 -4.41
CA LEU A 337 -2.70 -9.52 -4.29
C LEU A 337 -4.21 -9.28 -4.25
N GLU A 338 -4.95 -9.97 -5.11
CA GLU A 338 -6.40 -10.08 -5.08
C GLU A 338 -6.80 -11.54 -4.82
N VAL A 339 -7.64 -11.76 -3.80
CA VAL A 339 -8.26 -13.06 -3.53
C VAL A 339 -9.76 -12.86 -3.44
N ARG A 340 -10.52 -13.41 -4.40
CA ARG A 340 -11.98 -13.35 -4.35
C ARG A 340 -12.54 -14.60 -3.70
N ALA A 341 -13.20 -14.47 -2.55
CA ALA A 341 -13.57 -15.61 -1.73
C ALA A 341 -14.88 -15.43 -0.94
N LYS A 342 -15.58 -16.55 -0.71
CA LYS A 342 -16.64 -16.66 0.28
C LYS A 342 -16.13 -17.39 1.52
N VAL A 343 -16.03 -16.65 2.63
CA VAL A 343 -15.52 -17.14 3.91
C VAL A 343 -16.62 -17.83 4.73
N THR A 344 -16.24 -18.81 5.55
CA THR A 344 -17.15 -19.45 6.52
C THR A 344 -17.22 -18.61 7.80
N ASN A 345 -18.33 -17.90 8.01
CA ASN A 345 -18.56 -17.12 9.22
C ASN A 345 -19.33 -17.91 10.29
N TYR A 346 -18.74 -19.01 10.80
CA TYR A 346 -19.32 -19.83 11.86
C TYR A 346 -18.37 -20.02 13.03
N THR A 347 -18.87 -19.98 14.27
CA THR A 347 -18.06 -20.34 15.43
C THR A 347 -17.57 -21.78 15.31
N GLY A 348 -16.26 -21.98 15.43
CA GLY A 348 -15.56 -23.24 15.21
C GLY A 348 -14.84 -23.34 13.86
N THR A 349 -15.12 -22.45 12.89
CA THR A 349 -14.33 -22.31 11.66
C THR A 349 -13.41 -21.10 11.74
N TRP A 350 -12.22 -21.21 11.17
CA TRP A 350 -11.23 -20.15 11.05
C TRP A 350 -10.57 -20.21 9.65
N PRO A 351 -11.26 -19.70 8.61
CA PRO A 351 -10.64 -19.52 7.29
C PRO A 351 -9.64 -18.36 7.34
N ALA A 352 -8.58 -18.46 6.55
CA ALA A 352 -7.53 -17.44 6.46
C ALA A 352 -6.98 -17.26 5.04
N ILE A 353 -6.67 -16.00 4.70
CA ILE A 353 -5.89 -15.55 3.53
C ILE A 353 -4.70 -14.79 4.11
N TRP A 354 -3.50 -15.36 4.02
CA TRP A 354 -2.35 -14.82 4.73
C TRP A 354 -1.04 -15.15 4.02
N THR A 355 0.02 -14.42 4.35
CA THR A 355 1.34 -14.59 3.73
C THR A 355 2.46 -14.62 4.75
N LEU A 356 3.53 -15.34 4.42
CA LEU A 356 4.75 -15.43 5.21
C LEU A 356 5.98 -15.11 4.34
N GLY A 357 6.96 -14.40 4.89
CA GLY A 357 8.22 -14.16 4.21
C GLY A 357 9.08 -15.42 4.09
N VAL A 358 9.95 -15.46 3.05
CA VAL A 358 10.80 -16.63 2.73
C VAL A 358 12.12 -16.70 3.50
N GLU A 359 12.62 -15.56 4.00
CA GLU A 359 13.83 -15.46 4.84
C GLU A 359 13.47 -15.32 6.33
N CYS A 360 14.42 -15.68 7.21
CA CYS A 360 14.30 -15.59 8.67
C CYS A 360 13.38 -16.63 9.34
N GLU A 361 13.35 -16.62 10.68
CA GLU A 361 12.45 -17.46 11.50
C GLU A 361 11.24 -16.63 11.94
N TRP A 362 10.06 -17.25 12.07
CA TRP A 362 8.87 -16.59 12.62
C TRP A 362 9.11 -16.06 14.05
N PRO A 363 8.70 -14.81 14.36
CA PRO A 363 7.96 -13.86 13.53
C PRO A 363 8.84 -12.89 12.72
N SER A 364 10.16 -13.02 12.78
CA SER A 364 11.10 -12.17 12.03
C SER A 364 11.06 -12.39 10.52
N ASN A 365 10.38 -13.43 10.01
CA ASN A 365 10.09 -13.57 8.58
C ASN A 365 8.90 -12.70 8.12
N GLY A 366 8.12 -12.12 9.05
CA GLY A 366 6.95 -11.34 8.69
C GLY A 366 5.74 -12.21 8.36
N GLU A 367 4.60 -11.79 8.87
CA GLU A 367 3.29 -12.41 8.69
C GLU A 367 2.29 -11.31 8.31
N VAL A 368 1.45 -11.56 7.32
CA VAL A 368 0.43 -10.61 6.85
C VAL A 368 -0.88 -11.36 6.69
N ASP A 369 -1.82 -11.09 7.59
CA ASP A 369 -3.15 -11.68 7.57
C ASP A 369 -4.08 -10.74 6.80
N VAL A 370 -4.24 -11.01 5.51
CA VAL A 370 -5.14 -10.24 4.62
C VAL A 370 -6.61 -10.49 5.00
N MET A 371 -6.89 -11.68 5.53
CA MET A 371 -8.16 -12.03 6.16
C MET A 371 -7.96 -13.16 7.15
N GLU A 372 -8.47 -12.99 8.37
CA GLU A 372 -8.94 -14.10 9.20
C GLU A 372 -10.42 -13.89 9.53
N ASN A 373 -11.19 -14.96 9.72
CA ASN A 373 -12.54 -14.86 10.27
C ASN A 373 -12.72 -15.83 11.43
N TYR A 374 -13.23 -15.34 12.57
CA TYR A 374 -13.40 -16.11 13.81
C TYR A 374 -14.87 -16.46 14.11
N GLY A 375 -15.74 -16.48 13.08
CA GLY A 375 -17.15 -16.79 13.23
C GLY A 375 -17.98 -15.67 13.84
N GLY A 376 -17.74 -14.43 13.41
CA GLY A 376 -18.42 -13.22 13.87
C GLY A 376 -17.56 -11.95 13.83
N ASP A 377 -16.24 -12.11 13.74
CA ASP A 377 -15.26 -11.02 13.67
C ASP A 377 -14.26 -11.32 12.54
N ILE A 378 -13.88 -10.29 11.78
CA ILE A 378 -12.84 -10.35 10.75
C ILE A 378 -11.60 -9.65 11.30
N LEU A 379 -10.44 -10.29 11.20
CA LEU A 379 -9.16 -9.64 11.51
C LEU A 379 -8.36 -9.40 10.23
N ALA A 380 -7.61 -8.30 10.23
CA ALA A 380 -6.57 -8.02 9.24
C ALA A 380 -5.33 -7.48 9.98
N ASN A 381 -4.22 -8.22 9.91
CA ASN A 381 -3.05 -8.04 10.77
C ASN A 381 -1.73 -7.98 9.99
N PHE A 382 -0.71 -7.43 10.67
CA PHE A 382 0.70 -7.54 10.31
C PHE A 382 1.50 -7.94 11.55
N ALA A 383 2.36 -8.97 11.45
CA ALA A 383 3.20 -9.44 12.56
C ALA A 383 4.69 -9.42 12.19
N TRP A 384 5.55 -9.03 13.16
CA TRP A 384 7.01 -9.03 12.97
C TRP A 384 7.79 -9.37 14.25
N GLY A 385 9.08 -9.72 14.11
CA GLY A 385 9.90 -10.22 15.20
C GLY A 385 10.30 -9.16 16.23
N THR A 386 10.23 -9.50 17.53
CA THR A 386 10.67 -8.61 18.62
C THR A 386 12.10 -8.91 19.10
N ASN A 387 12.49 -8.32 20.23
CA ASN A 387 13.72 -8.66 20.96
C ASN A 387 13.67 -10.04 21.65
N ARG A 388 12.51 -10.72 21.66
CA ARG A 388 12.31 -12.09 22.18
C ARG A 388 11.96 -13.03 21.03
N ARG A 389 12.70 -14.14 20.89
CA ARG A 389 12.44 -15.19 19.88
C ARG A 389 11.02 -15.74 20.08
N TRP A 390 10.32 -16.05 18.98
CA TRP A 390 8.92 -16.52 18.97
C TRP A 390 7.91 -15.59 19.64
N ASN A 391 8.21 -14.30 19.78
CA ASN A 391 7.26 -13.30 20.26
C ASN A 391 7.13 -12.19 19.21
N ALA A 392 5.94 -12.10 18.61
CA ALA A 392 5.61 -11.10 17.61
C ALA A 392 5.21 -9.76 18.23
N GLN A 393 5.57 -8.69 17.54
CA GLN A 393 4.88 -7.41 17.58
C GLN A 393 3.74 -7.52 16.56
N TRP A 394 2.54 -7.15 16.97
CA TRP A 394 1.35 -7.13 16.12
C TRP A 394 0.93 -5.69 15.83
N ASP A 395 0.48 -5.46 14.62
CA ASP A 395 -0.46 -4.41 14.25
C ASP A 395 -1.74 -5.12 13.77
N SER A 396 -2.88 -4.88 14.43
CA SER A 396 -4.10 -5.67 14.27
C SER A 396 -5.33 -4.79 14.20
N SER A 397 -6.21 -5.12 13.26
CA SER A 397 -7.54 -4.52 13.12
C SER A 397 -8.62 -5.57 13.36
N HIS A 398 -9.79 -5.13 13.85
CA HIS A 398 -10.95 -5.98 14.14
C HIS A 398 -12.21 -5.36 13.50
N HIS A 399 -12.93 -6.17 12.74
CA HIS A 399 -14.05 -5.74 11.91
C HIS A 399 -15.24 -6.69 12.11
N PRO A 400 -16.13 -6.40 13.10
CA PRO A 400 -17.25 -7.26 13.43
C PRO A 400 -18.20 -7.48 12.27
N VAL A 401 -18.50 -8.74 11.94
CA VAL A 401 -19.40 -9.08 10.82
C VAL A 401 -20.83 -8.60 11.06
N SER A 402 -21.21 -8.38 12.32
CA SER A 402 -22.46 -7.73 12.72
C SER A 402 -22.58 -6.25 12.31
N ALA A 403 -21.53 -5.64 11.75
CA ALA A 403 -21.58 -4.32 11.13
C ALA A 403 -21.92 -4.36 9.62
N ARG A 404 -22.05 -5.56 9.04
CA ARG A 404 -22.38 -5.81 7.62
C ARG A 404 -23.78 -6.41 7.49
N ASP A 405 -24.36 -6.35 6.30
CA ASP A 405 -25.69 -6.91 6.02
C ASP A 405 -25.75 -8.44 6.20
N GLU A 406 -26.92 -8.97 6.58
CA GLU A 406 -27.15 -10.41 6.78
C GLU A 406 -26.82 -11.27 5.55
N ALA A 407 -26.86 -10.68 4.34
CA ALA A 407 -26.49 -11.34 3.10
C ALA A 407 -24.99 -11.63 2.98
N TRP A 408 -24.12 -10.78 3.55
CA TRP A 408 -22.66 -10.78 3.35
C TRP A 408 -22.04 -12.16 3.57
N VAL A 409 -22.41 -12.87 4.64
CA VAL A 409 -21.87 -14.21 4.95
C VAL A 409 -22.18 -15.31 3.91
N ASN A 410 -22.98 -15.00 2.87
CA ASN A 410 -23.34 -15.91 1.78
C ASN A 410 -22.73 -15.53 0.42
N GLU A 411 -22.03 -14.39 0.33
CA GLU A 411 -21.54 -13.78 -0.91
C GLU A 411 -20.02 -13.95 -1.09
N PHE A 412 -19.49 -13.53 -2.24
CA PHE A 412 -18.07 -13.62 -2.59
C PHE A 412 -17.46 -12.23 -2.64
N HIS A 413 -16.53 -11.99 -1.70
CA HIS A 413 -15.91 -10.70 -1.45
C HIS A 413 -14.49 -10.64 -1.99
N LEU A 414 -14.04 -9.45 -2.36
CA LEU A 414 -12.70 -9.19 -2.87
C LEU A 414 -11.78 -8.74 -1.72
N TRP A 415 -10.86 -9.62 -1.34
CA TRP A 415 -9.81 -9.33 -0.37
C TRP A 415 -8.56 -8.87 -1.12
N VAL A 416 -8.06 -7.69 -0.77
CA VAL A 416 -6.94 -7.04 -1.46
C VAL A 416 -5.80 -6.79 -0.48
N LEU A 417 -4.57 -7.07 -0.90
CA LEU A 417 -3.36 -6.55 -0.27
C LEU A 417 -2.58 -5.74 -1.30
N ASP A 418 -2.56 -4.42 -1.11
CA ASP A 418 -1.69 -3.48 -1.81
C ASP A 418 -0.37 -3.35 -1.06
N TRP A 419 0.75 -3.59 -1.75
CA TRP A 419 2.08 -3.69 -1.14
C TRP A 419 3.12 -2.93 -1.96
N THR A 420 3.79 -1.99 -1.31
CA THR A 420 4.84 -1.15 -1.90
C THR A 420 6.08 -1.20 -1.00
N GLU A 421 7.17 -0.54 -1.41
CA GLU A 421 8.34 -0.42 -0.53
C GLU A 421 8.04 0.39 0.74
N ASP A 422 7.11 1.34 0.69
CA ASP A 422 6.82 2.28 1.79
C ASP A 422 5.57 1.93 2.62
N ARG A 423 4.58 1.24 2.05
CA ARG A 423 3.29 0.96 2.71
C ARG A 423 2.71 -0.38 2.31
N MET A 424 1.99 -1.00 3.25
CA MET A 424 1.03 -2.07 2.97
C MET A 424 -0.38 -1.63 3.37
N THR A 425 -1.39 -2.03 2.60
CA THR A 425 -2.81 -1.72 2.84
C THR A 425 -3.63 -2.97 2.54
N ILE A 426 -4.41 -3.43 3.52
CA ILE A 426 -5.36 -4.55 3.39
C ILE A 426 -6.76 -3.96 3.24
N SER A 427 -7.52 -4.44 2.25
CA SER A 427 -8.89 -3.98 1.97
C SER A 427 -9.85 -5.13 1.66
N LEU A 428 -11.14 -4.86 1.85
CA LEU A 428 -12.27 -5.75 1.62
C LEU A 428 -13.36 -4.98 0.86
N ASP A 429 -13.66 -5.36 -0.39
CA ASP A 429 -14.66 -4.67 -1.22
C ASP A 429 -14.48 -3.13 -1.22
N ASP A 430 -13.25 -2.67 -1.51
CA ASP A 430 -12.78 -1.27 -1.48
C ASP A 430 -12.72 -0.59 -0.09
N GLU A 431 -13.18 -1.23 0.99
CA GLU A 431 -13.03 -0.76 2.38
C GLU A 431 -11.63 -1.11 2.93
N VAL A 432 -10.85 -0.12 3.35
CA VAL A 432 -9.54 -0.35 4.00
C VAL A 432 -9.73 -0.91 5.41
N LEU A 433 -9.26 -2.14 5.63
CA LEU A 433 -9.31 -2.80 6.94
C LEU A 433 -8.11 -2.46 7.83
N ASN A 434 -6.90 -2.45 7.27
CA ASN A 434 -5.68 -2.05 8.00
C ASN A 434 -4.59 -1.51 7.04
N SER A 435 -3.65 -0.69 7.54
CA SER A 435 -2.52 -0.21 6.74
C SER A 435 -1.35 0.28 7.60
N ILE A 436 -0.11 -0.08 7.21
CA ILE A 436 1.13 0.24 7.95
C ILE A 436 2.17 0.95 7.07
N ASP A 437 2.90 1.92 7.66
CA ASP A 437 4.09 2.55 7.06
C ASP A 437 5.32 1.67 7.34
N LEU A 438 5.87 1.07 6.28
CA LEU A 438 7.03 0.18 6.34
C LEU A 438 8.31 0.91 6.77
N ASN A 439 8.37 2.24 6.69
CA ASN A 439 9.51 3.00 7.22
C ASN A 439 9.51 3.08 8.76
N THR A 440 8.42 2.64 9.42
CA THR A 440 8.34 2.48 10.88
C THR A 440 8.65 1.06 11.36
N VAL A 441 8.63 0.06 10.46
CA VAL A 441 8.72 -1.37 10.80
C VAL A 441 10.15 -1.90 10.72
N SER A 442 10.57 -2.59 11.78
CA SER A 442 11.85 -3.29 11.86
C SER A 442 11.76 -4.45 12.86
N ASN A 443 12.36 -5.58 12.50
CA ASN A 443 12.62 -6.68 13.42
C ASN A 443 13.52 -6.25 14.59
N GLY A 444 13.18 -6.72 15.79
CA GLY A 444 13.98 -6.59 17.00
C GLY A 444 15.18 -7.55 17.03
N SER A 445 15.90 -7.54 18.15
CA SER A 445 17.23 -8.15 18.26
C SER A 445 17.29 -9.68 18.31
N SER A 446 16.17 -10.41 18.19
CA SER A 446 16.15 -11.86 18.39
C SER A 446 16.56 -12.66 17.14
N ASN A 447 16.04 -12.28 15.98
CA ASN A 447 16.33 -12.88 14.68
C ASN A 447 16.18 -11.81 13.59
N CYS A 448 17.03 -11.81 12.56
CA CYS A 448 17.07 -10.80 11.48
C CYS A 448 16.99 -9.34 11.95
N ALA A 449 17.75 -9.02 13.00
CA ALA A 449 17.71 -7.73 13.68
C ALA A 449 17.96 -6.52 12.76
N GLY A 450 17.08 -5.51 12.83
CA GLY A 450 17.19 -4.29 12.03
C GLY A 450 16.70 -4.41 10.58
N GLN A 451 16.22 -5.59 10.16
CA GLN A 451 15.60 -5.77 8.84
C GLN A 451 14.09 -5.49 8.93
N ASN A 452 13.52 -4.89 7.89
CA ASN A 452 12.07 -4.88 7.71
C ASN A 452 11.64 -6.20 7.03
N PRO A 453 10.79 -7.03 7.66
CA PRO A 453 10.44 -8.34 7.14
C PRO A 453 9.48 -8.30 5.94
N PHE A 454 8.89 -7.15 5.63
CA PHE A 454 7.99 -6.91 4.49
C PHE A 454 8.70 -6.25 3.30
N ARG A 455 10.04 -6.28 3.26
CA ARG A 455 10.87 -5.84 2.10
C ARG A 455 11.61 -7.01 1.42
N GLN A 456 11.22 -8.25 1.73
CA GLN A 456 11.60 -9.51 1.09
C GLN A 456 10.42 -10.13 0.32
N ASN A 457 10.61 -11.30 -0.30
CA ASN A 457 9.52 -12.00 -0.96
C ASN A 457 8.66 -12.76 0.06
N HIS A 458 7.35 -12.86 -0.24
CA HIS A 458 6.36 -13.60 0.54
C HIS A 458 5.70 -14.67 -0.32
N TYR A 459 5.27 -15.77 0.32
CA TYR A 459 4.41 -16.80 -0.27
C TYR A 459 3.02 -16.77 0.35
N LEU A 460 2.01 -17.19 -0.42
CA LEU A 460 0.60 -17.19 -0.02
C LEU A 460 0.23 -18.51 0.67
N LEU A 461 -0.65 -18.41 1.67
CA LEU A 461 -1.32 -19.52 2.33
C LEU A 461 -2.83 -19.27 2.34
N LEU A 462 -3.61 -20.30 1.99
CA LEU A 462 -5.07 -20.33 2.08
C LEU A 462 -5.48 -21.56 2.89
N ASN A 463 -6.15 -21.39 4.03
CA ASN A 463 -6.58 -22.54 4.85
C ASN A 463 -7.97 -22.35 5.46
N LEU A 464 -8.50 -23.47 5.94
CA LEU A 464 -9.66 -23.51 6.84
C LEU A 464 -9.25 -24.26 8.11
N ALA A 465 -8.83 -23.53 9.13
CA ALA A 465 -8.62 -24.08 10.46
C ALA A 465 -9.98 -24.38 11.10
N LEU A 466 -10.00 -25.34 12.03
CA LEU A 466 -11.15 -25.75 12.81
C LEU A 466 -10.77 -25.79 14.29
N GLY A 467 -11.67 -25.32 15.15
CA GLY A 467 -11.41 -25.29 16.59
C GLY A 467 -10.40 -24.21 16.99
N GLY A 468 -9.58 -24.50 18.00
CA GLY A 468 -8.56 -23.57 18.51
C GLY A 468 -9.16 -22.22 18.93
N ALA A 469 -8.54 -21.13 18.49
CA ALA A 469 -9.03 -19.77 18.72
C ALA A 469 -10.36 -19.47 17.99
N GLY A 470 -10.68 -20.19 16.90
CA GLY A 470 -11.96 -20.10 16.19
C GLY A 470 -13.18 -20.61 16.99
N GLY A 471 -12.98 -21.26 18.15
CA GLY A 471 -14.06 -21.67 19.06
C GLY A 471 -14.48 -23.14 18.93
N SER A 472 -15.71 -23.48 19.31
CA SER A 472 -16.14 -24.89 19.40
C SER A 472 -16.74 -25.42 18.10
N VAL A 473 -16.11 -26.44 17.50
CA VAL A 473 -16.64 -27.21 16.35
C VAL A 473 -17.91 -28.02 16.65
N SER A 474 -18.40 -28.03 17.90
CA SER A 474 -19.48 -28.91 18.34
C SER A 474 -20.83 -28.64 17.68
N GLN A 475 -21.09 -27.41 17.24
CA GLN A 475 -22.32 -27.00 16.55
C GLN A 475 -22.18 -26.95 15.01
N LEU A 476 -20.98 -27.19 14.47
CA LEU A 476 -20.76 -27.12 13.03
C LEU A 476 -21.45 -28.28 12.29
N ALA A 477 -22.13 -27.93 11.20
CA ALA A 477 -22.49 -28.87 10.15
C ALA A 477 -21.23 -29.28 9.37
N PHE A 478 -21.18 -30.54 8.94
CA PHE A 478 -20.08 -31.09 8.13
C PHE A 478 -20.65 -31.79 6.89
N PRO A 479 -20.03 -31.65 5.70
CA PRO A 479 -18.85 -30.83 5.43
C PRO A 479 -19.12 -29.32 5.58
N THR A 480 -18.11 -28.58 6.01
CA THR A 480 -18.07 -27.11 6.00
C THR A 480 -17.09 -26.67 4.92
N ARG A 481 -17.37 -25.57 4.21
CA ARG A 481 -16.67 -25.23 2.96
C ARG A 481 -16.32 -23.74 2.86
N TYR A 482 -15.02 -23.47 2.79
CA TYR A 482 -14.46 -22.18 2.40
C TYR A 482 -14.22 -22.21 0.89
N LEU A 483 -14.69 -21.19 0.15
CA LEU A 483 -14.66 -21.14 -1.32
C LEU A 483 -13.83 -19.96 -1.82
N VAL A 484 -12.95 -20.20 -2.79
CA VAL A 484 -12.16 -19.16 -3.48
C VAL A 484 -12.42 -19.23 -4.99
N ASP A 485 -12.78 -18.11 -5.59
CA ASP A 485 -13.12 -17.91 -7.00
C ASP A 485 -11.86 -17.69 -7.86
N TYR A 486 -10.96 -16.83 -7.40
CA TYR A 486 -9.62 -16.70 -7.97
C TYR A 486 -8.62 -16.17 -6.95
N VAL A 487 -7.35 -16.42 -7.24
CA VAL A 487 -6.20 -15.66 -6.72
C VAL A 487 -5.51 -15.00 -7.91
N ARG A 488 -5.23 -13.71 -7.81
CA ARG A 488 -4.47 -12.95 -8.81
C ARG A 488 -3.41 -12.11 -8.13
N ILE A 489 -2.22 -12.07 -8.71
CA ILE A 489 -1.09 -11.29 -8.23
C ILE A 489 -0.58 -10.45 -9.38
N TYR A 490 -0.55 -9.15 -9.16
CA TYR A 490 -0.16 -8.13 -10.13
C TYR A 490 1.07 -7.38 -9.63
N GLN A 491 1.92 -6.92 -10.54
CA GLN A 491 3.06 -6.05 -10.23
C GLN A 491 3.11 -4.88 -11.20
N VAL A 492 3.78 -3.80 -10.80
CA VAL A 492 3.89 -2.58 -11.63
C VAL A 492 4.66 -2.90 -12.91
N HIS A 493 4.12 -2.51 -14.06
CA HIS A 493 4.79 -2.65 -15.34
C HIS A 493 6.06 -1.78 -15.38
N SER A 494 7.20 -2.42 -15.21
CA SER A 494 8.51 -1.77 -15.27
C SER A 494 8.97 -1.62 -16.71
N ASP A 495 8.31 -0.72 -17.45
CA ASP A 495 8.75 -0.26 -18.76
C ASP A 495 10.22 0.21 -18.65
N SER A 496 11.11 -0.41 -19.43
CA SER A 496 12.51 -0.58 -19.04
C SER A 496 13.30 0.74 -19.02
N LYS A 497 13.82 1.11 -17.84
CA LYS A 497 14.70 2.28 -17.61
C LYS A 497 16.19 1.97 -17.81
#